data_AF-A0A7S2I2F4-F1
#
_entry.id   AF-A0A7S2I2F4-F1
#
_cell.length_a   1.000
_cell.length_b   1.000
_cell.length_c   1.000
_cell.angle_alpha   90.00
_cell.angle_beta   90.00
_cell.angle_gamma   90.00
#
_symmetry.space_group_name_H-M   'P 1'
#
loop_
_entity.id
_entity.type
_entity.pdbx_description
1 polymer ?
#
loop_
_entity_poly.entity_id
_entity_poly.type
_entity_poly.pdbx_seq_one_letter_code
_entity_poly.pdbx_strand_id
1 'polypeptide(L)'
;LNSSHLIDAQYLVDLADNGLILPRCQAVPAEAVITVEKLDKLRSWANPNSLPVLVLSYPWVDKDHPDPKGWLLPKLSPILRAMLAQARTYDPEATVGVMLDYCSLPQNPRTKAEEETFKLGLHMMHQWYSHPYTHVLLVTTPLPTPEEDPYYEGLNLKTYQQRGWCYYEKLMSCLVTHRTCLWDLQYYEEGDDYYGCGQHMSKY
;
A
#
# COMPACT_ATOMS: atom_id res chain seq x y z
N LEU A 1 5.24 -2.51 -22.21
CA LEU A 1 4.19 -1.60 -21.68
C LEU A 1 4.21 -1.76 -20.16
N ASN A 2 4.56 -0.71 -19.41
CA ASN A 2 4.44 -0.74 -17.95
C ASN A 2 2.96 -0.69 -17.60
N SER A 3 2.45 -1.74 -16.96
CA SER A 3 1.04 -1.89 -16.60
C SER A 3 0.71 -1.31 -15.21
N SER A 4 1.71 -1.09 -14.36
CA SER A 4 1.60 -0.47 -13.04
C SER A 4 2.96 0.05 -12.59
N HIS A 5 2.97 1.04 -11.69
CA HIS A 5 4.19 1.62 -11.13
C HIS A 5 4.33 1.26 -9.65
N LEU A 6 5.55 1.00 -9.18
CA LEU A 6 5.84 0.94 -7.75
C LEU A 6 6.24 2.34 -7.26
N ILE A 7 5.79 2.69 -6.08
CA ILE A 7 6.01 3.98 -5.43
C ILE A 7 7.11 3.81 -4.37
N ASP A 8 8.03 4.76 -4.30
CA ASP A 8 9.05 4.79 -3.25
C ASP A 8 8.39 4.91 -1.86
N ALA A 9 8.66 3.96 -0.96
CA ALA A 9 8.11 4.00 0.39
C ALA A 9 8.47 5.30 1.14
N GLN A 10 9.65 5.88 0.88
CA GLN A 10 10.05 7.15 1.50
C GLN A 10 9.13 8.29 1.08
N TYR A 11 8.67 8.32 -0.18
CA TYR A 11 7.74 9.34 -0.65
C TYR A 11 6.41 9.31 0.10
N LEU A 12 5.87 8.12 0.39
CA LEU A 12 4.64 7.99 1.18
C LEU A 12 4.82 8.45 2.62
N VAL A 13 5.99 8.18 3.23
CA VAL A 13 6.36 8.71 4.54
C VAL A 13 6.44 10.23 4.51
N ASP A 14 7.08 10.80 3.49
CA ASP A 14 7.22 12.26 3.35
C ASP A 14 5.85 12.94 3.17
N LEU A 15 4.92 12.34 2.41
CA LEU A 15 3.55 12.83 2.30
C LEU A 15 2.86 12.86 3.68
N ALA A 16 2.97 11.77 4.44
CA ALA A 16 2.37 11.69 5.78
C ALA A 16 2.92 12.76 6.73
N ASP A 17 4.24 12.96 6.74
CA ASP A 17 4.91 13.94 7.60
C ASP A 17 4.50 15.38 7.33
N ASN A 18 4.22 15.67 6.07
CA ASN A 18 3.79 16.99 5.62
C ASN A 18 2.26 17.18 5.70
N GLY A 19 1.53 16.21 6.25
CA GLY A 19 0.06 16.25 6.34
C GLY A 19 -0.62 16.29 4.97
N LEU A 20 0.04 15.75 3.95
CA LEU A 20 -0.49 15.65 2.59
C LEU A 20 -1.25 14.33 2.41
N ILE A 21 -2.08 14.27 1.37
CA ILE A 21 -2.82 13.06 0.98
C ILE A 21 -2.16 12.38 -0.22
N LEU A 22 -2.58 11.14 -0.47
CA LEU A 22 -2.11 10.36 -1.62
C LEU A 22 -2.41 11.08 -2.95
N PRO A 23 -1.42 11.32 -3.82
CA PRO A 23 -1.72 11.78 -5.17
C PRO A 23 -2.32 10.63 -5.99
N ARG A 24 -3.18 10.97 -6.97
CA ARG A 24 -3.47 10.04 -8.06
C ARG A 24 -2.19 9.70 -8.83
N CYS A 25 -2.13 8.54 -9.47
CA CYS A 25 -0.98 8.10 -10.27
C CYS A 25 -0.38 9.17 -11.19
N GLN A 26 -1.21 9.93 -11.92
CA GLN A 26 -0.74 10.97 -12.84
C GLN A 26 -0.08 12.18 -12.15
N ALA A 27 -0.29 12.35 -10.85
CA ALA A 27 0.28 13.41 -10.03
C ALA A 27 1.42 12.92 -9.12
N VAL A 28 1.73 11.62 -9.13
CA VAL A 28 2.94 11.10 -8.49
C VAL A 28 4.15 11.68 -9.23
N PRO A 29 5.09 12.34 -8.53
CA PRO A 29 6.26 12.90 -9.18
C PRO A 29 7.19 11.78 -9.69
N ALA A 30 7.91 12.03 -10.79
CA ALA A 30 8.68 10.99 -11.47
C ALA A 30 9.76 10.38 -10.57
N GLU A 31 10.35 11.17 -9.68
CA GLU A 31 11.31 10.74 -8.67
C GLU A 31 10.71 9.84 -7.60
N ALA A 32 9.40 9.84 -7.37
CA ALA A 32 8.76 8.92 -6.43
C ALA A 32 8.41 7.57 -7.07
N VAL A 33 8.54 7.45 -8.39
CA VAL A 33 8.33 6.19 -9.10
C VAL A 33 9.61 5.37 -9.09
N ILE A 34 9.51 4.09 -8.75
CA ILE A 34 10.60 3.13 -8.88
C ILE A 34 10.79 2.80 -10.35
N THR A 35 11.87 3.31 -10.94
CA THR A 35 12.28 3.04 -12.32
C THR A 35 13.35 1.95 -12.38
N VAL A 36 13.75 1.55 -13.60
CA VAL A 36 14.81 0.55 -13.81
C VAL A 36 16.12 0.98 -13.14
N GLU A 37 16.42 2.28 -13.17
CA GLU A 37 17.62 2.88 -12.59
C GLU A 37 17.62 2.87 -11.06
N LYS A 38 16.47 2.65 -10.42
CA LYS A 38 16.33 2.54 -8.96
C LYS A 38 16.21 1.10 -8.46
N LEU A 39 16.21 0.11 -9.36
CA LEU A 39 16.04 -1.30 -8.97
C LEU A 39 17.18 -1.79 -8.09
N ASP A 40 18.39 -1.28 -8.27
CA ASP A 40 19.55 -1.60 -7.44
C ASP A 40 19.42 -1.06 -6.01
N LYS A 41 18.51 -0.10 -5.75
CA LYS A 41 18.22 0.43 -4.42
C LYS A 41 17.11 -0.33 -3.68
N LEU A 42 16.37 -1.19 -4.37
CA LEU A 42 15.35 -2.00 -3.71
C LEU A 42 16.01 -3.05 -2.81
N ARG A 43 15.64 -3.06 -1.52
CA ARG A 43 16.09 -4.09 -0.55
C ARG A 43 14.92 -4.67 0.21
N SER A 44 14.95 -5.98 0.37
CA SER A 44 14.01 -6.68 1.23
C SER A 44 14.33 -6.34 2.67
N TRP A 45 13.30 -6.19 3.49
CA TRP A 45 13.44 -5.88 4.91
C TRP A 45 13.21 -7.13 5.78
N ALA A 46 12.31 -8.04 5.38
CA ALA A 46 11.92 -9.16 6.24
C ALA A 46 12.65 -10.49 5.96
N ASN A 47 12.98 -10.79 4.70
CA ASN A 47 13.56 -12.08 4.31
C ASN A 47 14.41 -11.93 3.03
N PRO A 48 15.61 -12.52 2.93
CA PRO A 48 16.38 -12.55 1.68
C PRO A 48 15.64 -13.23 0.51
N ASN A 49 14.65 -14.07 0.79
CA ASN A 49 13.83 -14.77 -0.20
C ASN A 49 12.50 -14.06 -0.51
N SER A 50 12.31 -12.81 -0.12
CA SER A 50 11.13 -12.01 -0.50
C SER A 50 11.50 -10.87 -1.45
N LEU A 51 10.54 -10.48 -2.27
CA LEU A 51 10.67 -9.30 -3.10
C LEU A 51 10.69 -8.04 -2.21
N PRO A 52 11.47 -7.01 -2.58
CA PRO A 52 11.49 -5.71 -1.92
C PRO A 52 10.25 -4.87 -2.27
N VAL A 53 9.07 -5.49 -2.24
CA VAL A 53 7.79 -4.93 -2.66
C VAL A 53 6.74 -5.16 -1.58
N LEU A 54 6.12 -4.06 -1.14
CA LEU A 54 4.92 -4.04 -0.31
C LEU A 54 3.69 -3.79 -1.19
N VAL A 55 2.69 -4.64 -1.08
CA VAL A 55 1.40 -4.49 -1.76
C VAL A 55 0.39 -4.05 -0.72
N LEU A 56 -0.22 -2.89 -0.92
CA LEU A 56 -1.22 -2.35 0.00
C LEU A 56 -2.62 -2.79 -0.43
N SER A 57 -3.36 -3.43 0.48
CA SER A 57 -4.81 -3.49 0.36
C SER A 57 -5.39 -2.32 1.17
N TYR A 58 -5.55 -1.20 0.48
CA TYR A 58 -5.89 0.09 1.05
C TYR A 58 -7.37 0.41 0.79
N PRO A 59 -8.17 0.74 1.81
CA PRO A 59 -9.60 0.94 1.64
C PRO A 59 -9.90 2.24 0.89
N TRP A 60 -10.89 2.18 -0.02
CA TRP A 60 -11.42 3.37 -0.68
C TRP A 60 -12.63 3.95 0.08
N VAL A 61 -12.43 5.06 0.78
CA VAL A 61 -13.49 5.74 1.56
C VAL A 61 -14.33 6.70 0.72
N ASP A 62 -13.87 7.09 -0.47
CA ASP A 62 -14.66 7.84 -1.45
C ASP A 62 -14.52 7.21 -2.85
N LYS A 63 -15.42 7.55 -3.79
CA LYS A 63 -15.39 7.03 -5.16
C LYS A 63 -14.24 7.58 -6.01
N ASP A 64 -13.76 8.78 -5.72
CA ASP A 64 -12.75 9.50 -6.52
C ASP A 64 -11.35 9.43 -5.87
N HIS A 65 -11.29 9.18 -4.57
CA HIS A 65 -10.04 9.13 -3.81
C HIS A 65 -10.13 8.13 -2.65
N PRO A 66 -9.10 7.31 -2.40
CA PRO A 66 -9.19 6.27 -1.39
C PRO A 66 -9.19 6.82 0.05
N ASP A 67 -8.49 7.93 0.29
CA ASP A 67 -8.41 8.61 1.59
C ASP A 67 -8.34 10.14 1.44
N PRO A 68 -9.45 10.81 1.02
CA PRO A 68 -9.46 12.24 0.70
C PRO A 68 -9.22 13.14 1.91
N LYS A 69 -9.24 12.57 3.13
CA LYS A 69 -9.00 13.25 4.39
C LYS A 69 -7.63 12.96 4.99
N GLY A 70 -6.87 12.02 4.41
CA GLY A 70 -5.57 11.62 4.94
C GLY A 70 -5.67 10.94 6.31
N TRP A 71 -6.74 10.22 6.61
CA TRP A 71 -6.92 9.53 7.89
C TRP A 71 -6.04 8.28 8.03
N LEU A 72 -5.69 7.65 6.92
CA LEU A 72 -5.05 6.34 6.88
C LEU A 72 -3.57 6.43 6.52
N LEU A 73 -3.18 7.36 5.64
CA LEU A 73 -1.77 7.52 5.26
C LEU A 73 -0.84 7.79 6.47
N PRO A 74 -1.19 8.65 7.46
CA PRO A 74 -0.38 8.80 8.67
C PRO A 74 -0.24 7.50 9.47
N LYS A 75 -1.26 6.64 9.48
CA LYS A 75 -1.22 5.33 10.16
C LYS A 75 -0.26 4.35 9.48
N LEU A 76 0.03 4.51 8.19
CA LEU A 76 1.02 3.71 7.47
C LEU A 76 2.46 4.15 7.73
N SER A 77 2.69 5.42 8.05
CA SER A 77 4.06 5.97 8.16
C SER A 77 4.95 5.18 9.14
N PRO A 78 4.48 4.81 10.36
CA PRO A 78 5.28 4.03 11.31
C PRO A 78 5.84 2.71 10.74
N ILE A 79 5.00 1.87 10.12
CA ILE A 79 5.46 0.60 9.56
C ILE A 79 6.37 0.82 8.35
N LEU A 80 6.08 1.80 7.48
CA LEU A 80 6.94 2.12 6.33
C LEU A 80 8.33 2.56 6.79
N ARG A 81 8.41 3.32 7.89
CA ARG A 81 9.70 3.69 8.51
C ARG A 81 10.44 2.49 9.07
N ALA A 82 9.77 1.58 9.77
CA ALA A 82 10.39 0.36 10.28
C ALA A 82 10.97 -0.49 9.13
N MET A 83 10.24 -0.61 8.03
CA MET A 83 10.68 -1.31 6.82
C MET A 83 11.90 -0.64 6.18
N LEU A 84 11.85 0.69 5.99
CA LEU A 84 12.96 1.46 5.43
C LEU A 84 14.21 1.41 6.32
N ALA A 85 14.04 1.54 7.64
CA ALA A 85 15.14 1.45 8.59
C ALA A 85 15.85 0.09 8.48
N GLN A 86 15.09 -1.00 8.40
CA GLN A 86 15.65 -2.34 8.22
C GLN A 86 16.32 -2.50 6.85
N ALA A 87 15.68 -2.09 5.76
CA ALA A 87 16.27 -2.14 4.42
C ALA A 87 17.61 -1.39 4.36
N ARG A 88 17.69 -0.25 5.06
CA ARG A 88 18.89 0.61 5.12
C ARG A 88 20.03 0.06 5.96
N THR A 89 19.80 -0.98 6.76
CA THR A 89 20.90 -1.70 7.43
C THR A 89 21.84 -2.40 6.45
N TYR A 90 21.33 -2.74 5.25
CA TYR A 90 22.12 -3.37 4.19
C TYR A 90 22.76 -2.35 3.24
N ASP A 91 22.08 -1.24 2.97
CA ASP A 91 22.52 -0.17 2.07
C ASP A 91 21.83 1.13 2.48
N PRO A 92 22.56 2.19 2.91
CA PRO A 92 21.96 3.43 3.39
C PRO A 92 21.03 4.13 2.39
N GLU A 93 21.21 3.88 1.09
CA GLU A 93 20.36 4.44 0.03
C GLU A 93 19.19 3.52 -0.34
N ALA A 94 19.01 2.40 0.38
CA ALA A 94 17.96 1.45 0.10
C ALA A 94 16.56 2.03 0.29
N THR A 95 15.64 1.51 -0.52
CA THR A 95 14.20 1.74 -0.39
C THR A 95 13.39 0.45 -0.62
N VAL A 96 12.08 0.57 -0.46
CA VAL A 96 11.08 -0.45 -0.70
C VAL A 96 10.09 0.08 -1.73
N GLY A 97 9.73 -0.76 -2.71
CA GLY A 97 8.68 -0.43 -3.67
C GLY A 97 7.30 -0.71 -3.08
N VAL A 98 6.37 0.23 -3.23
CA VAL A 98 4.99 0.10 -2.75
C VAL A 98 4.05 0.04 -3.93
N MET A 99 3.29 -1.05 -4.05
CA MET A 99 2.16 -1.16 -4.95
C MET A 99 0.91 -0.69 -4.23
N LEU A 100 0.34 0.43 -4.69
CA LEU A 100 -0.87 1.04 -4.17
C LEU A 100 -1.73 1.47 -5.36
N ASP A 101 -2.83 0.78 -5.61
CA ASP A 101 -3.69 0.96 -6.78
C ASP A 101 -3.91 2.42 -7.23
N TYR A 102 -4.23 3.33 -6.30
CA TYR A 102 -4.50 4.74 -6.56
C TYR A 102 -3.28 5.51 -7.10
N CYS A 103 -2.11 5.24 -6.54
CA CYS A 103 -0.84 5.86 -6.94
C CYS A 103 -0.17 5.11 -8.10
N SER A 104 -0.45 3.82 -8.24
CA SER A 104 0.24 2.90 -9.14
C SER A 104 -0.46 2.71 -10.49
N LEU A 105 -1.76 2.98 -10.58
CA LEU A 105 -2.55 2.91 -11.81
C LEU A 105 -3.18 4.26 -12.15
N PRO A 106 -3.32 4.63 -13.44
CA PRO A 106 -3.99 5.85 -13.84
C PRO A 106 -5.41 5.94 -13.26
N GLN A 107 -5.79 7.11 -12.74
CA GLN A 107 -7.11 7.35 -12.13
C GLN A 107 -7.93 8.35 -12.96
N ASN A 108 -9.26 8.31 -12.82
CA ASN A 108 -10.11 9.25 -13.56
C ASN A 108 -9.84 10.72 -13.16
N PRO A 109 -10.01 11.68 -14.09
CA PRO A 109 -10.24 11.48 -15.52
C PRO A 109 -8.98 10.96 -16.23
N ARG A 110 -9.15 9.92 -17.06
CA ARG A 110 -8.07 9.27 -17.80
C ARG A 110 -8.03 9.72 -19.26
N THR A 111 -6.85 9.90 -19.82
CA THR A 111 -6.65 9.96 -21.28
C THR A 111 -6.90 8.58 -21.92
N LYS A 112 -6.98 8.51 -23.26
CA LYS A 112 -7.12 7.22 -23.96
C LYS A 112 -5.97 6.26 -23.67
N ALA A 113 -4.73 6.75 -23.65
CA ALA A 113 -3.55 5.93 -23.35
C ALA A 113 -3.53 5.49 -21.87
N GLU A 114 -3.97 6.35 -20.96
CA GLU A 114 -4.13 6.01 -19.54
C GLU A 114 -5.23 4.96 -19.32
N GLU A 115 -6.32 5.01 -20.09
CA GLU A 115 -7.38 4.00 -20.05
C GLU A 115 -6.86 2.61 -20.45
N GLU A 116 -6.06 2.53 -21.51
CA GLU A 116 -5.42 1.28 -21.95
C GLU A 116 -4.47 0.73 -20.89
N THR A 117 -3.64 1.62 -20.31
CA THR A 117 -2.70 1.27 -19.23
C THR A 117 -3.44 0.77 -17.99
N PHE A 118 -4.50 1.48 -17.56
CA PHE A 118 -5.32 1.09 -16.42
C PHE A 118 -5.97 -0.27 -16.63
N LYS A 119 -6.54 -0.53 -17.81
CA LYS A 119 -7.18 -1.84 -18.10
C LYS A 119 -6.19 -2.99 -18.01
N LEU A 120 -4.99 -2.80 -18.57
CA LEU A 120 -3.93 -3.79 -18.49
C LEU A 120 -3.47 -4.00 -17.04
N GLY A 121 -3.23 -2.92 -16.30
CA GLY A 121 -2.82 -2.96 -14.89
C GLY A 121 -3.85 -3.61 -13.99
N LEU A 122 -5.12 -3.24 -14.12
CA LEU A 122 -6.22 -3.81 -13.37
C LEU A 122 -6.36 -5.31 -13.66
N HIS A 123 -6.19 -5.73 -14.91
CA HIS A 123 -6.19 -7.14 -15.27
C HIS A 123 -5.08 -7.91 -14.56
N MET A 124 -3.91 -7.32 -14.37
CA MET A 124 -2.76 -7.94 -13.71
C MET A 124 -2.77 -7.81 -12.18
N MET A 125 -3.68 -7.01 -11.60
CA MET A 125 -3.66 -6.65 -10.18
C MET A 125 -3.64 -7.87 -9.24
N HIS A 126 -4.39 -8.91 -9.61
CA HIS A 126 -4.45 -10.16 -8.85
C HIS A 126 -3.06 -10.79 -8.64
N GLN A 127 -2.12 -10.61 -9.58
CA GLN A 127 -0.77 -11.15 -9.49
C GLN A 127 0.01 -10.55 -8.32
N TRP A 128 -0.19 -9.27 -8.01
CA TRP A 128 0.46 -8.63 -6.86
C TRP A 128 -0.01 -9.24 -5.53
N TYR A 129 -1.32 -9.48 -5.40
CA TYR A 129 -1.89 -10.11 -4.20
C TYR A 129 -1.67 -11.62 -4.15
N SER A 130 -1.34 -12.26 -5.29
CA SER A 130 -1.17 -13.71 -5.38
C SER A 130 0.29 -14.16 -5.54
N HIS A 131 1.28 -13.28 -5.42
CA HIS A 131 2.68 -13.65 -5.59
C HIS A 131 3.26 -14.16 -4.26
N PRO A 132 3.90 -15.35 -4.21
CA PRO A 132 4.32 -15.96 -2.94
C PRO A 132 5.44 -15.19 -2.21
N TYR A 133 6.12 -14.28 -2.92
CA TYR A 133 7.26 -13.51 -2.41
C TYR A 133 6.97 -12.02 -2.21
N THR A 134 5.76 -11.53 -2.49
CA THR A 134 5.36 -10.16 -2.12
C THR A 134 4.90 -10.13 -0.67
N HIS A 135 5.05 -8.97 -0.03
CA HIS A 135 4.39 -8.71 1.25
C HIS A 135 3.08 -7.99 0.99
N VAL A 136 1.98 -8.47 1.54
CA VAL A 136 0.67 -7.80 1.47
C VAL A 136 0.35 -7.23 2.85
N LEU A 137 0.08 -5.93 2.91
CA LEU A 137 -0.39 -5.26 4.13
C LEU A 137 -1.86 -4.86 3.96
N LEU A 138 -2.71 -5.45 4.78
CA LEU A 138 -4.12 -5.12 4.89
C LEU A 138 -4.26 -3.88 5.77
N VAL A 139 -4.86 -2.82 5.26
CA VAL A 139 -5.13 -1.60 6.02
C VAL A 139 -6.54 -1.70 6.61
N THR A 140 -6.72 -2.57 7.61
CA THR A 140 -8.02 -2.79 8.26
C THR A 140 -8.27 -1.85 9.44
N THR A 141 -7.36 -0.90 9.67
CA THR A 141 -7.45 0.09 10.74
C THR A 141 -8.82 0.78 10.73
N PRO A 142 -9.45 0.95 11.90
CA PRO A 142 -10.69 1.70 11.99
C PRO A 142 -10.55 3.09 11.38
N LEU A 143 -11.55 3.49 10.61
CA LEU A 143 -11.78 4.89 10.27
C LEU A 143 -12.23 5.62 11.54
N PRO A 144 -12.10 6.96 11.60
CA PRO A 144 -12.65 7.70 12.73
C PRO A 144 -14.17 7.42 12.93
N THR A 145 -14.76 7.94 13.99
CA THR A 145 -16.22 7.95 14.15
C THR A 145 -16.80 9.31 13.71
N PRO A 146 -18.12 9.41 13.44
CA PRO A 146 -18.76 10.69 13.17
C PRO A 146 -18.56 11.73 14.28
N GLU A 147 -18.35 11.28 15.52
CA GLU A 147 -18.03 12.15 16.65
C GLU A 147 -16.59 12.67 16.63
N GLU A 148 -15.65 11.87 16.09
CA GLU A 148 -14.23 12.22 16.00
C GLU A 148 -13.92 13.17 14.85
N ASP A 149 -14.65 13.07 13.74
CA ASP A 149 -14.57 14.01 12.63
C ASP A 149 -15.98 14.19 12.03
N PRO A 150 -16.53 15.42 11.93
CA PRO A 150 -17.89 15.64 11.45
C PRO A 150 -18.05 15.44 9.93
N TYR A 151 -16.97 15.29 9.17
CA TYR A 151 -16.98 15.16 7.71
C TYR A 151 -17.22 13.71 7.23
N TYR A 152 -18.23 13.04 7.79
CA TYR A 152 -18.57 11.64 7.52
C TYR A 152 -19.56 11.43 6.36
N GLU A 153 -20.35 12.46 6.06
CA GLU A 153 -21.44 12.37 5.11
C GLU A 153 -20.93 12.11 3.69
N GLY A 154 -21.50 11.10 3.02
CA GLY A 154 -21.16 10.72 1.65
C GLY A 154 -19.97 9.76 1.50
N LEU A 155 -19.26 9.43 2.60
CA LEU A 155 -18.13 8.49 2.56
C LEU A 155 -18.58 7.03 2.72
N ASN A 156 -17.81 6.13 2.12
CA ASN A 156 -17.91 4.70 2.32
C ASN A 156 -17.20 4.31 3.63
N LEU A 157 -17.99 4.15 4.68
CA LEU A 157 -17.54 3.82 6.03
C LEU A 157 -17.68 2.33 6.38
N LYS A 158 -17.94 1.49 5.36
CA LYS A 158 -18.03 0.04 5.56
C LYS A 158 -16.74 -0.49 6.18
N THR A 159 -16.87 -1.48 7.06
CA THR A 159 -15.70 -2.18 7.57
C THR A 159 -14.96 -2.85 6.42
N TYR A 160 -13.67 -3.13 6.61
CA TYR A 160 -12.83 -3.69 5.57
C TYR A 160 -13.44 -4.94 4.90
N GLN A 161 -14.04 -5.84 5.68
CA GLN A 161 -14.65 -7.09 5.20
C GLN A 161 -15.91 -6.85 4.35
N GLN A 162 -16.54 -5.69 4.50
CA GLN A 162 -17.73 -5.29 3.73
C GLN A 162 -17.35 -4.52 2.45
N ARG A 163 -16.06 -4.27 2.22
CA ARG A 163 -15.52 -3.66 0.99
C ARG A 163 -15.18 -4.77 0.00
N GLY A 164 -15.96 -4.88 -1.08
CA GLY A 164 -15.83 -5.97 -2.04
C GLY A 164 -14.41 -6.16 -2.58
N TRP A 165 -13.73 -5.06 -2.93
CA TRP A 165 -12.38 -5.11 -3.48
C TRP A 165 -11.33 -5.51 -2.43
N CYS A 166 -11.27 -4.81 -1.29
CA CYS A 166 -10.31 -5.14 -0.22
C CYS A 166 -10.50 -6.56 0.36
N TYR A 167 -11.74 -7.04 0.41
CA TYR A 167 -12.03 -8.41 0.81
C TYR A 167 -11.54 -9.43 -0.23
N TYR A 168 -11.71 -9.16 -1.52
CA TYR A 168 -11.14 -9.98 -2.59
C TYR A 168 -9.61 -10.04 -2.50
N GLU A 169 -8.95 -8.90 -2.32
CA GLU A 169 -7.49 -8.81 -2.15
C GLU A 169 -6.98 -9.64 -0.96
N LYS A 170 -7.68 -9.56 0.19
CA LYS A 170 -7.41 -10.40 1.36
C LYS A 170 -7.51 -11.89 1.01
N LEU A 171 -8.61 -12.29 0.38
CA LEU A 171 -8.84 -13.71 0.02
C LEU A 171 -7.75 -14.23 -0.93
N MET A 172 -7.38 -13.45 -1.95
CA MET A 172 -6.31 -13.82 -2.88
C MET A 172 -4.97 -13.98 -2.15
N SER A 173 -4.68 -13.08 -1.22
CA SER A 173 -3.44 -13.11 -0.44
C SER A 173 -3.38 -14.34 0.47
N CYS A 174 -4.48 -14.69 1.14
CA CYS A 174 -4.56 -15.86 2.01
C CYS A 174 -4.31 -17.21 1.29
N LEU A 175 -4.55 -17.30 -0.02
CA LEU A 175 -4.43 -18.57 -0.76
C LEU A 175 -2.98 -18.99 -1.01
N VAL A 176 -2.06 -18.02 -1.16
CA VAL A 176 -0.74 -18.26 -1.76
C VAL A 176 0.39 -17.50 -1.08
N THR A 177 0.09 -16.40 -0.40
CA THR A 177 1.10 -15.60 0.28
C THR A 177 1.53 -16.34 1.53
N HIS A 178 2.84 -16.48 1.74
CA HIS A 178 3.35 -17.11 2.96
C HIS A 178 2.83 -16.37 4.19
N ARG A 179 2.52 -17.08 5.28
CA ARG A 179 1.90 -16.48 6.48
C ARG A 179 2.69 -15.31 7.09
N THR A 180 4.01 -15.28 6.90
CA THR A 180 4.87 -14.18 7.38
C THR A 180 4.87 -12.97 6.45
N CYS A 181 4.24 -13.08 5.28
CA CYS A 181 4.18 -12.05 4.25
C CYS A 181 2.78 -11.46 4.09
N LEU A 182 1.79 -11.92 4.86
CA LEU A 182 0.47 -11.31 4.95
C LEU A 182 0.34 -10.63 6.31
N TRP A 183 0.19 -9.31 6.29
CA TRP A 183 0.18 -8.44 7.47
C TRP A 183 -1.12 -7.69 7.57
N ASP A 184 -1.46 -7.27 8.78
CA ASP A 184 -2.60 -6.41 9.02
C ASP A 184 -2.19 -5.25 9.93
N LEU A 185 -2.35 -4.03 9.42
CA LEU A 185 -1.90 -2.80 10.06
C LEU A 185 -2.59 -2.55 11.40
N GLN A 186 -3.82 -3.07 11.61
CA GLN A 186 -4.53 -2.89 12.88
C GLN A 186 -3.79 -3.47 14.10
N TYR A 187 -2.83 -4.38 13.87
CA TYR A 187 -2.05 -5.04 14.91
C TYR A 187 -0.63 -4.48 15.04
N TYR A 188 -0.31 -3.40 14.33
CA TYR A 188 0.98 -2.74 14.46
C TYR A 188 0.93 -1.69 15.57
N GLU A 189 1.84 -1.77 16.53
CA GLU A 189 2.04 -0.71 17.53
C GLU A 189 3.30 0.10 17.20
N GLU A 190 3.23 1.43 17.38
CA GLU A 190 4.39 2.28 17.12
C GLU A 190 5.54 1.93 18.08
N GLY A 191 6.71 1.63 17.51
CA GLY A 191 7.87 1.12 18.25
C GLY A 191 8.09 -0.38 18.08
N ASP A 192 7.11 -1.11 17.53
CA ASP A 192 7.31 -2.48 17.06
C ASP A 192 8.28 -2.49 15.87
N ASP A 193 9.02 -3.59 15.73
CA ASP A 193 9.61 -3.91 14.43
C ASP A 193 8.50 -4.26 13.42
N TYR A 194 8.85 -4.35 12.14
CA TYR A 194 7.88 -4.66 11.09
C TYR A 194 7.26 -6.07 11.20
N TYR A 195 7.71 -6.95 12.13
CA TYR A 195 7.10 -8.27 12.35
C TYR A 195 5.84 -8.20 13.21
N GLY A 196 5.60 -7.11 13.96
CA GLY A 196 4.41 -6.95 14.83
C GLY A 196 3.10 -7.28 14.10
N CYS A 197 2.96 -6.84 12.84
CA CYS A 197 1.77 -7.07 12.02
C CYS A 197 1.51 -8.54 11.63
N GLY A 198 2.56 -9.37 11.57
CA GLY A 198 2.50 -10.74 11.02
C GLY A 198 2.19 -11.82 12.06
N GLN A 199 2.38 -11.55 13.35
CA GLN A 199 2.20 -12.56 14.41
C GLN A 199 0.73 -12.81 14.77
N HIS A 200 -0.15 -11.85 14.48
CA HIS A 200 -1.56 -11.89 14.89
C HIS A 200 -2.50 -12.55 13.86
N MET A 201 -1.99 -12.91 12.68
CA MET A 201 -2.75 -13.55 11.60
C MET A 201 -3.09 -15.04 11.86
N SER A 202 -2.64 -15.63 12.97
CA SER A 202 -2.94 -17.02 13.36
C SER A 202 -4.40 -17.27 13.78
N LYS A 203 -5.24 -16.23 13.78
CA LYS A 203 -6.64 -16.28 14.25
C LYS A 203 -7.69 -16.29 13.13
N TYR A 204 -7.28 -16.39 11.87
CA TYR A 204 -8.18 -16.50 10.71
C TYR A 204 -8.20 -17.91 10.13
#